data_AF-A0A1S3HGQ6-F1
#
_entry.id   AF-A0A1S3HGQ6-F1
#
_cell.length_a   1.000
_cell.length_b   1.000
_cell.length_c   1.000
_cell.angle_alpha   90.00
_cell.angle_beta   90.00
_cell.angle_gamma   90.00
#
_symmetry.space_group_name_H-M   'P 1'
#
loop_
_entity.id
_entity.type
_entity.pdbx_description
1 polymer ?
#
loop_
_entity_poly.entity_id
_entity_poly.type
_entity_poly.pdbx_seq_one_letter_code
_entity_poly.pdbx_strand_id
1 'polypeptide(L)'
;MTEGSRRLEVRALEVVLKGGSPWGFSLKGGAEIRSALTVSKVEPDGKANGLLEAGDILLSINDVHCRSRAEAIQLVKSAFNTLTLTVWR
;
A
#
# COMPACT_ATOMS: atom_id res chain seq x y z
N MET A 1 37.84 0.32 -10.52
CA MET A 1 36.96 -0.85 -10.36
C MET A 1 36.84 -1.12 -8.88
N THR A 2 35.71 -0.78 -8.25
CA THR A 2 35.07 -1.57 -7.18
C THR A 2 33.73 -0.94 -6.82
N GLU A 3 32.70 -1.74 -7.05
CA GLU A 3 31.28 -1.60 -6.75
C GLU A 3 31.06 -1.21 -5.28
N GLY A 4 30.64 0.04 -5.05
CA GLY A 4 30.24 0.53 -3.73
C GLY A 4 28.75 0.30 -3.51
N SER A 5 28.39 -0.95 -3.22
CA SER A 5 27.17 -1.41 -2.56
C SER A 5 26.08 -0.33 -2.38
N ARG A 6 25.11 -0.29 -3.30
CA ARG A 6 23.83 0.41 -3.08
C ARG A 6 23.18 -0.21 -1.86
N ARG A 7 23.39 0.39 -0.69
CA ARG A 7 22.59 0.11 0.50
C ARG A 7 21.16 0.41 0.09
N LEU A 8 20.37 -0.63 -0.16
CA LEU A 8 18.95 -0.49 -0.44
C LEU A 8 18.37 0.22 0.77
N GLU A 9 18.11 1.52 0.63
CA GLU A 9 17.40 2.25 1.66
C GLU A 9 15.99 1.70 1.67
N VAL A 10 15.78 0.83 2.65
CA VAL A 10 14.48 0.41 3.14
C VAL A 10 13.69 1.67 3.47
N ARG A 11 12.83 2.14 2.58
CA ARG A 11 12.08 3.39 2.77
C ARG A 11 10.59 3.10 2.90
N ALA A 12 10.02 3.55 4.01
CA ALA A 12 8.59 3.76 4.10
C ALA A 12 8.24 4.95 3.18
N LEU A 13 7.28 4.75 2.29
CA LEU A 13 6.78 5.74 1.35
C LEU A 13 5.35 6.08 1.72
N GLU A 14 5.05 7.37 1.78
CA GLU A 14 3.67 7.85 1.86
C GLU A 14 3.11 8.00 0.45
N VAL A 15 1.93 7.43 0.22
CA VAL A 15 1.21 7.48 -1.05
C VAL A 15 -0.16 8.10 -0.82
N VAL A 16 -0.46 9.19 -1.52
CA VAL A 16 -1.73 9.92 -1.40
C VAL A 16 -2.52 9.77 -2.69
N LEU A 17 -3.67 9.10 -2.61
CA LEU A 17 -4.62 8.96 -3.72
C LEU A 17 -5.78 9.94 -3.52
N LYS A 18 -6.20 10.62 -4.60
CA LYS A 18 -7.27 11.64 -4.55
C LYS A 18 -8.41 11.30 -5.52
N GLY A 19 -9.61 11.84 -5.25
CA GLY A 19 -10.77 11.71 -6.13
C GLY A 19 -11.70 10.53 -5.81
N GLY A 20 -11.54 9.92 -4.63
CA GLY A 20 -12.43 8.90 -4.10
C GLY A 20 -12.37 7.51 -4.72
N SER A 21 -13.11 6.57 -4.13
CA SER A 21 -13.21 5.19 -4.60
C SER A 21 -13.81 5.08 -6.02
N PRO A 22 -13.38 4.13 -6.87
CA PRO A 22 -12.37 3.10 -6.62
C PRO A 22 -10.94 3.64 -6.70
N TRP A 23 -10.06 3.08 -5.87
CA TRP A 23 -8.66 3.49 -5.75
C TRP A 23 -7.71 2.77 -6.72
N GLY A 24 -8.13 1.64 -7.30
CA GLY A 24 -7.39 0.96 -8.36
C GLY A 24 -6.27 0.04 -7.88
N PHE A 25 -6.39 -0.59 -6.71
CA PHE A 25 -5.47 -1.63 -6.25
C PHE A 25 -6.20 -2.73 -5.47
N SER A 26 -5.55 -3.87 -5.29
CA SER A 26 -6.02 -5.00 -4.48
C SER A 26 -5.01 -5.35 -3.39
N LEU A 27 -5.51 -5.86 -2.26
CA LEU A 27 -4.69 -6.34 -1.14
C LEU A 27 -4.80 -7.87 -0.98
N LYS A 28 -3.67 -8.49 -0.62
CA LYS A 28 -3.57 -9.90 -0.20
C LYS A 28 -2.82 -10.02 1.12
N GLY A 29 -2.91 -11.20 1.70
CA GLY A 29 -2.26 -11.53 2.95
C GLY A 29 -2.99 -10.97 4.17
N GLY A 30 -2.24 -10.71 5.23
CA GLY A 30 -2.76 -10.19 6.50
C GLY A 30 -2.49 -11.14 7.67
N ALA A 31 -2.48 -10.55 8.87
CA ALA A 31 -2.23 -11.25 10.12
C ALA A 31 -3.23 -12.37 10.40
N GLU A 32 -4.45 -12.29 9.86
CA GLU A 32 -5.47 -13.35 10.03
C GLU A 32 -5.04 -14.69 9.42
N ILE A 33 -4.14 -14.67 8.43
CA ILE A 33 -3.57 -15.86 7.79
C ILE A 33 -2.04 -15.91 7.91
N ARG A 34 -1.47 -15.23 8.92
CA ARG A 34 -0.03 -15.20 9.23
C ARG A 34 0.87 -14.82 8.05
N SER A 35 0.45 -13.84 7.24
CA SER A 35 1.22 -13.34 6.11
C SER A 35 1.25 -11.81 6.08
N ALA A 36 2.24 -11.23 5.40
CA ALA A 36 2.34 -9.78 5.25
C ALA A 36 1.16 -9.23 4.45
N LEU A 37 0.61 -8.10 4.89
CA LEU A 37 -0.42 -7.37 4.15
C LEU A 37 0.26 -6.64 2.98
N THR A 38 -0.03 -7.05 1.75
CA THR A 38 0.68 -6.57 0.56
C THR A 38 -0.29 -6.15 -0.55
N VAL A 39 0.15 -5.20 -1.37
CA VAL A 39 -0.52 -4.88 -2.64
C VAL A 39 -0.33 -6.05 -3.60
N SER A 40 -1.44 -6.67 -4.02
CA SER A 40 -1.41 -7.83 -4.92
C SER A 40 -1.49 -7.45 -6.40
N LYS A 41 -2.17 -6.33 -6.70
CA LYS A 41 -2.39 -5.83 -8.05
C LYS A 41 -2.64 -4.33 -8.01
N VAL A 42 -2.16 -3.63 -9.02
CA VAL A 42 -2.53 -2.24 -9.33
C VAL A 42 -3.19 -2.24 -10.70
N GLU A 43 -4.33 -1.56 -10.83
CA GLU A 43 -5.04 -1.45 -12.10
C GLU A 43 -4.35 -0.41 -13.00
N PRO A 44 -4.06 -0.71 -14.28
CA PRO A 44 -3.32 0.19 -15.19
C PRO A 44 -3.94 1.59 -15.37
N ASP A 45 -5.27 1.68 -15.31
CA ASP A 45 -6.00 2.96 -15.42
C ASP A 45 -6.52 3.44 -14.05
N GLY A 46 -6.05 2.81 -12.97
CA GLY A 46 -6.44 3.10 -11.60
C GLY A 46 -5.69 4.30 -11.01
N LYS A 47 -6.26 4.89 -9.96
CA LYS A 47 -5.64 6.02 -9.25
C LYS A 47 -4.31 5.66 -8.60
N ALA A 48 -4.15 4.40 -8.21
CA ALA A 48 -2.93 3.85 -7.66
C ALA A 48 -1.83 3.62 -8.71
N ASN A 49 -2.15 3.67 -10.01
CA ASN A 49 -1.16 3.42 -11.06
C ASN A 49 -0.04 4.47 -11.02
N GLY A 50 1.21 4.00 -11.07
CA GLY A 50 2.41 4.85 -10.96
C GLY A 50 2.70 5.38 -9.55
N LEU A 51 1.84 5.09 -8.55
CA LEU A 51 2.02 5.50 -7.16
C LEU A 51 2.24 4.29 -6.22
N LEU A 52 1.51 3.20 -6.45
CA LEU A 52 1.72 1.91 -5.79
C LEU A 52 2.28 0.88 -6.76
N GLU A 53 2.95 -0.12 -6.21
CA GLU A 53 3.46 -1.27 -6.94
C GLU A 53 3.00 -2.59 -6.30
N ALA A 54 2.83 -3.62 -7.13
CA ALA A 54 2.55 -4.95 -6.59
C ALA A 54 3.78 -5.43 -5.80
N GLY A 55 3.55 -5.89 -4.57
CA GLY A 55 4.60 -6.27 -3.63
C GLY A 55 4.81 -5.28 -2.48
N ASP A 56 4.35 -4.03 -2.63
CA ASP A 56 4.37 -3.03 -1.55
C ASP A 56 3.71 -3.59 -0.28
N ILE A 57 4.40 -3.48 0.86
CA ILE A 57 3.89 -3.91 2.15
C ILE A 57 3.12 -2.76 2.78
N LEU A 58 1.83 -2.96 3.08
CA LEU A 58 1.00 -1.93 3.68
C LEU A 58 1.25 -1.85 5.19
N LEU A 59 1.60 -0.66 5.67
CA LEU A 59 1.89 -0.39 7.09
C LEU A 59 0.75 0.36 7.79
N SER A 60 0.13 1.32 7.09
CA SER A 60 -1.00 2.10 7.61
C SER A 60 -1.87 2.66 6.50
N ILE A 61 -3.12 2.97 6.85
CA ILE A 61 -4.11 3.62 5.99
C ILE A 61 -4.71 4.80 6.77
N ASN A 62 -4.62 6.01 6.21
CA ASN A 62 -5.06 7.26 6.86
C ASN A 62 -4.53 7.37 8.30
N ASP A 63 -3.23 7.17 8.49
CA ASP A 63 -2.52 7.20 9.77
C ASP A 63 -2.92 6.10 10.78
N VAL A 64 -3.80 5.17 10.38
CA VAL A 64 -4.18 4.02 11.20
C VAL A 64 -3.39 2.79 10.77
N HIS A 65 -2.57 2.28 11.69
CA HIS A 65 -1.89 1.00 11.50
C HIS A 65 -2.89 -0.13 11.38
N CYS A 66 -2.71 -0.98 10.38
CA CYS A 66 -3.52 -2.17 10.18
C CYS A 66 -2.62 -3.36 9.86
N ARG A 67 -3.02 -4.54 10.33
CA ARG A 67 -2.27 -5.78 10.09
C ARG A 67 -3.13 -6.86 9.43
N SER A 68 -4.45 -6.81 9.63
CA SER A 68 -5.37 -7.69 8.93
C SER A 68 -5.89 -7.07 7.63
N ARG A 69 -6.26 -7.92 6.68
CA ARG A 69 -6.92 -7.52 5.44
C ARG A 69 -8.31 -6.96 5.72
N ALA A 70 -9.04 -7.52 6.69
CA ALA A 70 -10.36 -7.03 7.08
C ALA A 70 -10.33 -5.56 7.52
N GLU A 71 -9.43 -5.20 8.45
CA GLU A 71 -9.24 -3.81 8.91
C GLU A 71 -8.87 -2.89 7.74
N ALA A 72 -7.91 -3.32 6.92
CA ALA A 72 -7.45 -2.53 5.79
C ALA A 72 -8.58 -2.23 4.79
N ILE A 73 -9.42 -3.22 4.49
CA ILE A 73 -10.58 -3.03 3.61
C ILE A 73 -11.58 -2.04 4.21
N GLN A 74 -11.84 -2.09 5.52
CA GLN A 74 -12.74 -1.14 6.16
C GLN A 74 -12.20 0.28 6.10
N LEU A 75 -10.90 0.47 6.39
CA LEU A 75 -10.25 1.79 6.32
C LEU A 75 -10.27 2.34 4.89
N VAL A 76 -9.91 1.54 3.89
CA VAL A 76 -9.95 1.95 2.47
C VAL A 76 -11.36 2.35 2.02
N LYS A 77 -12.40 1.64 2.48
CA LYS A 77 -13.79 1.94 2.17
C LYS A 77 -14.31 3.19 2.89
N SER A 78 -13.79 3.48 4.08
CA SER A 78 -14.15 4.69 4.84
C SER A 78 -13.52 5.97 4.27
N ALA A 79 -12.49 5.83 3.42
CA ALA A 79 -11.87 6.97 2.76
C ALA A 79 -12.83 7.57 1.72
N PHE A 80 -13.12 8.87 1.87
CA PHE A 80 -14.02 9.61 0.99
C PHE A 80 -13.30 10.13 -0.24
N ASN A 81 -12.60 11.27 -0.11
CA ASN A 81 -11.97 11.94 -1.25
C ASN A 81 -10.47 11.72 -1.34
N THR A 82 -9.85 11.35 -0.22
CA THR A 82 -8.40 11.14 -0.09
C THR A 82 -8.14 9.84 0.66
N LEU A 83 -7.20 9.05 0.15
CA LEU A 83 -6.68 7.86 0.80
C LEU A 83 -5.16 8.01 0.91
N THR A 84 -4.65 8.06 2.14
CA THR A 84 -3.21 8.07 2.43
C THR A 84 -2.79 6.66 2.85
N LEU A 85 -1.73 6.15 2.25
CA LEU A 85 -1.16 4.84 2.54
C LEU A 85 0.30 5.04 2.94
N THR A 86 0.74 4.39 4.01
CA THR A 86 2.18 4.20 4.22
C THR A 86 2.53 2.80 3.80
N VAL A 87 3.44 2.67 2.84
CA VAL A 87 3.90 1.39 2.32
C VAL A 87 5.41 1.25 2.48
N TRP A 88 5.89 0.02 2.58
CA TRP A 88 7.29 -0.29 2.50
C TRP A 88 7.57 -1.01 1.17
N ARG A 89 8.53 -0.44 0.42
CA ARG A 89 9.11 -0.97 -0.82
C ARG A 89 10.56 -1.41 -0.65
#